data_AF-A0AAW1P217-F1
#
_entry.id   AF-A0AAW1P217-F1
#
_cell.length_a   1.000
_cell.length_b   1.000
_cell.length_c   1.000
_cell.angle_alpha   90.00
_cell.angle_beta   90.00
_cell.angle_gamma   90.00
#
_symmetry.space_group_name_H-M   'P 1'
#
loop_
_entity.id
_entity.type
_entity.pdbx_description
1 polymer ?
#
loop_
_entity_poly.entity_id
_entity_poly.type
_entity_poly.pdbx_seq_one_letter_code
_entity_poly.pdbx_strand_id
1 'polypeptide(L)'
;MNSAEASTPPDAPKAQKKQRGRPKKTSNPKGREASNPPASIGPSQQQAGWAALNGSPSKIAKLSETKQIQCPADPDEDPLFLIGRPPGKQAIPLELLHAAFGHFLDVACGRQGEAGPLEEQFLVDLTGAACQYFAEEIDRQTATKGLFEIYLGVLLPGLKVPEEPRTRGRHAMTDGSGCVNVKSQVVTQQVWPFIHLEWKNELGEGGGDPLIETLAYQYMHVWSSAAEHLGLPCLLVELYGVEMKISGVFNVGHRLAAETLAGPFLLQDRRHRERELRDMLLSFRALRETVAMLRQGYLDGSNLALLATPLPYPLVAANGSFRGASKLTKEEQHFDPMQARAAMFSAGVQPAGGGPLLPAKLLYKGSHVDGTHEVVKFTQRYGEELHLQLASRGLAPELRSCTPLSGGWLMVRMQFLGDGWQTLEALLREGPPEKIDLATAAVSRALQQLFDLPSQTFVWGDARPPNIMLSWEDGADVEPAVRFLDFDTAGVEGVAIVRVTLGPSLTVQMLQVLRAVHLPSCSPTVP
;
A
#
# COMPACT_ATOMS: atom_id res chain seq x y z
N MET A 1 51.34 13.10 52.15
CA MET A 1 52.27 13.01 53.29
C MET A 1 51.67 13.82 54.43
N ASN A 2 51.39 13.12 55.55
CA ASN A 2 51.11 13.57 56.93
C ASN A 2 49.92 14.53 57.17
N SER A 3 49.03 14.38 58.15
CA SER A 3 48.80 13.42 59.27
C SER A 3 47.55 13.94 60.04
N ALA A 4 46.57 13.08 60.40
CA ALA A 4 46.17 12.69 61.78
C ALA A 4 45.44 13.82 62.59
N GLU A 5 44.34 13.72 63.36
CA GLU A 5 43.69 12.74 64.28
C GLU A 5 42.22 13.21 64.49
N ALA A 6 41.17 12.39 64.48
CA ALA A 6 40.61 11.49 65.52
C ALA A 6 39.91 12.16 66.72
N SER A 7 38.57 11.99 66.83
CA SER A 7 37.85 11.63 68.09
C SER A 7 36.34 11.42 67.88
N THR A 8 35.82 10.27 68.31
CA THR A 8 34.40 9.87 68.51
C THR A 8 34.16 9.65 70.02
N PRO A 9 32.96 9.27 70.52
CA PRO A 9 31.56 9.71 70.34
C PRO A 9 30.96 10.06 71.76
N PRO A 10 29.65 10.01 72.15
CA PRO A 10 28.73 8.85 72.03
C PRO A 10 27.20 9.15 71.90
N ASP A 11 26.46 8.05 71.79
CA ASP A 11 25.09 7.78 72.25
C ASP A 11 23.83 8.15 71.44
N ALA A 12 23.16 7.08 71.01
CA ALA A 12 21.76 6.99 70.62
C ALA A 12 20.81 7.12 71.83
N PRO A 13 19.51 7.31 71.59
CA PRO A 13 18.65 6.13 71.77
C PRO A 13 17.57 5.95 70.70
N LYS A 14 17.14 4.69 70.60
CA LYS A 14 16.09 4.16 69.74
C LYS A 14 14.68 4.47 70.25
N ALA A 15 13.76 4.43 69.29
CA ALA A 15 12.37 3.96 69.36
C ALA A 15 11.27 4.92 69.85
N GLN A 16 10.24 5.11 69.00
CA GLN A 16 8.87 4.68 69.33
C GLN A 16 7.94 4.70 68.09
N LYS A 17 7.30 3.56 67.85
CA LYS A 17 6.07 3.42 67.05
C LYS A 17 4.96 4.25 67.70
N LYS A 18 4.14 4.94 66.90
CA LYS A 18 2.72 5.15 67.26
C LYS A 18 1.81 5.26 66.03
N GLN A 19 0.70 4.54 66.17
CA GLN A 19 -0.38 4.32 65.23
C GLN A 19 -1.31 5.54 65.09
N ARG A 20 -2.01 5.56 63.95
CA ARG A 20 -3.41 5.96 63.73
C ARG A 20 -3.85 7.38 64.15
N GLY A 21 -4.22 8.17 63.15
CA GLY A 21 -5.15 9.28 63.30
C GLY A 21 -5.78 9.65 61.95
N ARG A 22 -7.01 9.19 61.73
CA ARG A 22 -7.88 9.59 60.61
C ARG A 22 -8.67 10.83 61.06
N PRO A 23 -8.65 11.98 60.37
CA PRO A 23 -9.69 12.97 60.53
C PRO A 23 -10.64 12.97 59.33
N LYS A 24 -11.89 13.30 59.66
CA LYS A 24 -13.09 13.29 58.82
C LYS A 24 -13.10 14.45 57.82
N LYS A 25 -13.85 14.18 56.75
CA LYS A 25 -14.46 15.10 55.77
C LYS A 25 -14.72 16.52 56.30
N THR A 26 -14.24 17.50 55.56
CA THR A 26 -14.85 18.83 55.45
C THR A 26 -15.33 19.05 54.02
N SER A 27 -16.44 19.76 53.93
CA SER A 27 -17.31 19.97 52.78
C SER A 27 -16.74 20.94 51.72
N ASN A 28 -17.15 20.69 50.48
CA ASN A 28 -16.94 21.41 49.22
C ASN A 28 -17.06 22.96 49.31
N PRO A 29 -16.44 23.73 48.39
CA PRO A 29 -17.21 24.11 47.20
C PRO A 29 -16.44 24.19 45.87
N LYS A 30 -17.14 23.71 44.83
CA LYS A 30 -17.12 24.06 43.40
C LYS A 30 -16.19 25.20 42.94
N GLY A 31 -15.42 24.93 41.88
CA GLY A 31 -15.03 25.96 40.91
C GLY A 31 -13.76 25.64 40.10
N ARG A 32 -13.96 25.43 38.79
CA ARG A 32 -12.96 25.26 37.70
C ARG A 32 -12.44 23.83 37.49
N GLU A 33 -13.12 23.12 36.59
CA GLU A 33 -12.55 22.01 35.83
C GLU A 33 -11.37 22.55 35.02
N ALA A 34 -10.15 22.21 35.46
CA ALA A 34 -9.01 22.20 34.57
C ALA A 34 -9.27 21.08 33.54
N SER A 35 -9.33 21.45 32.27
CA SER A 35 -9.37 20.51 31.15
C SER A 35 -8.25 19.49 31.31
N ASN A 36 -8.60 18.23 31.57
CA ASN A 36 -7.65 17.14 31.58
C ASN A 36 -6.94 17.08 30.20
N PRO A 37 -5.62 16.82 30.15
CA PRO A 37 -4.95 16.52 28.89
C PRO A 37 -5.60 15.28 28.24
N PRO A 38 -5.55 15.16 26.90
CA PRO A 38 -6.22 14.08 26.18
C PRO A 38 -5.79 12.73 26.74
N ALA A 39 -6.78 11.86 26.94
CA ALA A 39 -6.59 10.54 27.54
C ALA A 39 -5.51 9.76 26.78
N SER A 40 -4.41 9.48 27.47
CA SER A 40 -3.43 8.48 27.07
C SER A 40 -4.14 7.17 26.74
N ILE A 41 -3.81 6.57 25.61
CA ILE A 41 -4.23 5.20 25.26
C ILE A 41 -3.94 4.30 26.47
N GLY A 42 -4.95 3.54 26.91
CA GLY A 42 -4.82 2.67 28.07
C GLY A 42 -3.70 1.63 27.85
N PRO A 43 -2.95 1.24 28.90
CA PRO A 43 -1.88 0.24 28.83
C PRO A 43 -2.29 -1.08 28.13
N SER A 44 -3.59 -1.39 28.08
CA SER A 44 -4.16 -2.60 27.49
C SER A 44 -4.06 -2.70 25.97
N GLN A 45 -4.15 -1.59 25.22
CA GLN A 45 -4.09 -1.62 23.74
C GLN A 45 -2.65 -1.69 23.22
N GLN A 46 -1.72 -0.96 23.84
CA GLN A 46 -0.28 -1.14 23.58
C GLN A 46 0.18 -2.57 23.91
N GLN A 47 -0.34 -3.17 24.98
CA GLN A 47 -0.05 -4.57 25.32
C GLN A 47 -0.57 -5.57 24.27
N ALA A 48 -1.70 -5.30 23.61
CA ALA A 48 -2.32 -6.23 22.66
C ALA A 48 -1.50 -6.40 21.37
N GLY A 49 -1.00 -5.32 20.77
CA GLY A 49 -0.19 -5.46 19.56
C GLY A 49 1.26 -5.85 19.81
N TRP A 50 1.81 -5.53 20.99
CA TRP A 50 3.09 -6.10 21.42
C TRP A 50 2.98 -7.60 21.74
N ALA A 51 1.85 -8.07 22.26
CA ALA A 51 1.61 -9.50 22.49
C ALA A 51 1.60 -10.32 21.18
N ALA A 52 1.43 -9.69 20.02
CA ALA A 52 1.51 -10.35 18.72
C ALA A 52 2.95 -10.75 18.35
N LEU A 53 3.97 -10.10 18.92
CA LEU A 53 5.39 -10.38 18.66
C LEU A 53 6.08 -10.88 19.93
N ASN A 54 6.42 -12.18 19.98
CA ASN A 54 7.09 -12.80 21.12
C ASN A 54 8.62 -12.88 20.95
N GLY A 55 9.31 -11.75 21.10
CA GLY A 55 10.78 -11.69 21.22
C GLY A 55 11.43 -10.56 20.43
N SER A 56 12.76 -10.59 20.33
CA SER A 56 13.53 -9.63 19.51
C SER A 56 13.21 -9.77 18.02
N PRO A 57 13.41 -8.71 17.21
CA PRO A 57 13.29 -8.77 15.74
C PRO A 57 14.04 -9.95 15.10
N SER A 58 15.31 -10.15 15.47
CA SER A 58 16.12 -11.31 15.05
C SER A 58 15.52 -12.67 15.42
N LYS A 59 14.81 -12.76 16.55
CA LYS A 59 14.11 -13.99 16.96
C LYS A 59 12.85 -14.20 16.12
N ILE A 60 12.07 -13.14 15.88
CA ILE A 60 10.85 -13.17 15.07
C ILE A 60 11.14 -13.58 13.62
N ALA A 61 12.28 -13.15 13.10
CA ALA A 61 12.76 -13.49 11.77
C ALA A 61 13.07 -14.98 11.58
N LYS A 62 13.19 -15.76 12.66
CA LYS A 62 13.41 -17.21 12.57
C LYS A 62 12.14 -17.90 12.08
N LEU A 63 12.31 -18.90 11.23
CA LEU A 63 11.24 -19.61 10.54
C LEU A 63 10.08 -20.06 11.47
N SER A 64 10.37 -20.57 12.66
CA SER A 64 9.35 -21.03 13.60
C SER A 64 8.46 -19.92 14.14
N GLU A 65 9.01 -18.73 14.37
CA GLU A 65 8.29 -17.57 14.88
C GLU A 65 7.60 -16.81 13.74
N THR A 66 8.28 -16.66 12.60
CA THR A 66 7.68 -16.11 11.37
C THR A 66 6.43 -16.89 10.98
N LYS A 67 6.46 -18.22 11.07
CA LYS A 67 5.30 -19.06 10.78
C LYS A 67 4.12 -18.75 11.70
N GLN A 68 4.35 -18.44 12.98
CA GLN A 68 3.26 -18.12 13.91
C GLN A 68 2.58 -16.80 13.56
N ILE A 69 3.33 -15.79 13.13
CA ILE A 69 2.77 -14.47 12.80
C ILE A 69 2.20 -14.39 11.37
N GLN A 70 2.68 -15.25 10.46
CA GLN A 70 2.21 -15.32 9.07
C GLN A 70 1.11 -16.35 8.84
N CYS A 71 0.90 -17.30 9.76
CA CYS A 71 -0.15 -18.31 9.66
C CYS A 71 -1.02 -18.25 10.91
N PRO A 72 -1.95 -17.27 11.01
CA PRO A 72 -2.89 -17.21 12.10
C PRO A 72 -3.72 -18.50 12.18
N ALA A 73 -4.22 -18.82 13.38
CA ALA A 73 -4.99 -20.04 13.61
C ALA A 73 -6.34 -20.02 12.87
N ASP A 74 -6.91 -18.83 12.71
CA ASP A 74 -8.08 -18.59 11.88
C ASP A 74 -7.63 -18.23 10.45
N PRO A 75 -7.99 -19.03 9.43
CA PRO A 75 -7.63 -18.74 8.03
C PRO A 75 -8.27 -17.43 7.50
N ASP A 76 -9.35 -16.96 8.10
CA ASP A 76 -10.00 -15.71 7.73
C ASP A 76 -9.29 -14.49 8.34
N GLU A 77 -8.46 -14.68 9.38
CA GLU A 77 -7.63 -13.61 9.94
C GLU A 77 -6.46 -13.27 9.01
N ASP A 78 -6.14 -11.98 8.90
CA ASP A 78 -4.98 -11.52 8.15
C ASP A 78 -3.69 -11.63 8.98
N PRO A 79 -2.59 -12.12 8.38
CA PRO A 79 -1.29 -12.20 9.05
C PRO A 79 -0.77 -10.82 9.41
N LEU A 80 0.20 -10.76 10.31
CA LEU A 80 0.78 -9.50 10.76
C LEU A 80 1.42 -8.70 9.61
N PHE A 81 2.12 -9.42 8.72
CA PHE A 81 2.76 -8.86 7.54
C PHE A 81 2.04 -9.33 6.28
N LEU A 82 1.46 -8.38 5.55
CA LEU A 82 0.75 -8.56 4.29
C LEU A 82 1.74 -8.60 3.12
N ILE A 83 2.52 -9.67 3.05
CA ILE A 83 3.61 -9.89 2.06
C ILE A 83 3.26 -10.94 1.00
N GLY A 84 1.99 -11.32 0.86
CA GLY A 84 1.55 -12.36 -0.08
C GLY A 84 1.85 -13.78 0.37
N ARG A 85 2.22 -13.98 1.64
CA ARG A 85 2.46 -15.28 2.25
C ARG A 85 1.65 -15.39 3.55
N PRO A 86 0.57 -16.18 3.59
CA PRO A 86 0.10 -17.11 2.56
C PRO A 86 -0.53 -16.41 1.33
N PRO A 87 -0.73 -17.14 0.21
CA PRO A 87 -1.30 -16.57 -1.01
C PRO A 87 -2.62 -15.85 -0.75
N GLY A 88 -2.79 -14.66 -1.34
CA GLY A 88 -3.97 -13.81 -1.14
C GLY A 88 -3.92 -12.90 0.08
N LYS A 89 -2.97 -13.09 1.01
CA LYS A 89 -2.77 -12.21 2.16
C LYS A 89 -1.72 -11.12 1.86
N GLN A 90 -2.12 -10.18 1.01
CA GLN A 90 -1.33 -9.03 0.58
C GLN A 90 -2.20 -7.77 0.60
N ALA A 91 -1.63 -6.59 0.81
CA ALA A 91 -2.39 -5.35 0.73
C ALA A 91 -2.68 -4.97 -0.73
N ILE A 92 -3.35 -3.83 -0.93
CA ILE A 92 -3.31 -3.17 -2.25
C ILE A 92 -1.85 -2.74 -2.54
N PRO A 93 -1.46 -2.62 -3.82
CA PRO A 93 -0.10 -2.26 -4.22
C PRO A 93 0.44 -1.01 -3.51
N LEU A 94 1.71 -1.05 -3.11
CA LEU A 94 2.32 0.04 -2.34
C LEU A 94 2.27 1.39 -3.07
N GLU A 95 2.35 1.41 -4.39
CA GLU A 95 2.27 2.63 -5.19
C GLU A 95 0.89 3.29 -5.10
N LEU A 96 -0.15 2.51 -4.79
CA LEU A 96 -1.47 3.03 -4.50
C LEU A 96 -1.61 3.45 -3.04
N LEU A 97 -0.79 2.96 -2.11
CA LEU A 97 -0.81 3.41 -0.71
C LEU A 97 -0.02 4.72 -0.50
N HIS A 98 1.07 4.92 -1.24
CA HIS A 98 1.87 6.15 -1.15
C HIS A 98 2.60 6.49 -2.45
N ALA A 99 2.53 7.77 -2.85
CA ALA A 99 3.12 8.25 -4.11
C ALA A 99 4.63 8.02 -4.22
N ALA A 100 5.36 7.98 -3.09
CA ALA A 100 6.80 7.73 -3.09
C ALA A 100 7.19 6.36 -3.67
N PHE A 101 6.37 5.32 -3.47
CA PHE A 101 6.63 4.01 -4.04
C PHE A 101 6.34 3.99 -5.55
N GLY A 102 5.33 4.74 -6.00
CA GLY A 102 5.10 4.95 -7.44
C GLY A 102 6.26 5.71 -8.10
N HIS A 103 6.77 6.76 -7.45
CA HIS A 103 7.97 7.49 -7.90
C HIS A 103 9.17 6.56 -8.01
N PHE A 104 9.41 5.73 -6.98
CA PHE A 104 10.48 4.74 -7.00
C PHE A 104 10.39 3.86 -8.27
N LEU A 105 9.23 3.27 -8.54
CA LEU A 105 9.07 2.40 -9.72
C LEU A 105 9.24 3.15 -11.03
N ASP A 106 8.76 4.40 -11.13
CA ASP A 106 8.92 5.21 -12.34
C ASP A 106 10.39 5.50 -12.65
N VAL A 107 11.18 5.80 -11.63
CA VAL A 107 12.63 5.99 -11.78
C VAL A 107 13.30 4.65 -12.10
N ALA A 108 13.02 3.59 -11.33
CA ALA A 108 13.67 2.29 -11.47
C ALA A 108 13.43 1.64 -12.85
N CYS A 109 12.26 1.86 -13.46
CA CYS A 109 11.97 1.35 -14.80
C CYS A 109 12.44 2.28 -15.95
N GLY A 110 13.06 3.42 -15.64
CA GLY A 110 13.58 4.37 -16.62
C GLY A 110 12.52 5.32 -17.22
N ARG A 111 11.33 5.45 -16.62
CA ARG A 111 10.33 6.45 -17.05
C ARG A 111 10.75 7.89 -16.71
N GLN A 112 11.70 8.08 -15.80
CA GLN A 112 12.20 9.39 -15.33
C GLN A 112 13.66 9.67 -15.76
N GLY A 113 14.07 9.10 -16.90
CA GLY A 113 15.41 9.27 -17.48
C GLY A 113 16.44 8.23 -17.00
N GLU A 114 17.71 8.52 -17.26
CA GLU A 114 18.84 7.62 -16.97
C GLU A 114 19.51 7.93 -15.63
N ALA A 115 20.36 7.02 -15.15
CA ALA A 115 21.21 7.24 -13.98
C ALA A 115 22.42 8.14 -14.31
N GLY A 116 23.02 8.75 -13.28
CA GLY A 116 24.15 9.64 -13.44
C GLY A 116 25.46 9.12 -12.85
N PRO A 117 26.55 9.92 -12.92
CA PRO A 117 27.87 9.52 -12.40
C PRO A 117 27.90 9.23 -10.89
N LEU A 118 26.96 9.81 -10.13
CA LEU A 118 26.84 9.56 -8.70
C LEU A 118 26.41 8.11 -8.42
N GLU A 119 25.42 7.62 -9.16
CA GLU A 119 24.96 6.23 -9.06
C GLU A 119 26.05 5.24 -9.53
N GLU A 120 26.79 5.59 -10.57
CA GLU A 120 27.93 4.79 -11.06
C GLU A 120 29.02 4.65 -10.01
N GLN A 121 29.44 5.77 -9.41
CA GLN A 121 30.44 5.77 -8.35
C GLN A 121 29.98 4.94 -7.15
N PHE A 122 28.73 5.13 -6.71
CA PHE A 122 28.17 4.35 -5.61
C PHE A 122 28.13 2.85 -5.91
N LEU A 123 27.75 2.45 -7.13
CA LEU A 123 27.74 1.04 -7.54
C LEU A 123 29.15 0.43 -7.49
N VAL A 124 30.17 1.15 -7.97
CA VAL A 124 31.56 0.71 -7.95
C VAL A 124 32.04 0.53 -6.50
N ASP A 125 31.84 1.53 -5.66
CA ASP A 125 32.28 1.49 -4.26
C ASP A 125 31.55 0.41 -3.47
N LEU A 126 30.22 0.32 -3.63
CA LEU A 126 29.40 -0.66 -2.93
C LEU A 126 29.76 -2.08 -3.36
N THR A 127 29.98 -2.33 -4.66
CA THR A 127 30.40 -3.64 -5.18
C THR A 127 31.77 -4.02 -4.65
N GLY A 128 32.72 -3.07 -4.63
CA GLY A 128 34.06 -3.27 -4.10
C GLY A 128 34.07 -3.60 -2.60
N ALA A 129 33.15 -3.04 -1.82
CA ALA A 129 33.00 -3.33 -0.40
C ALA A 129 32.20 -4.62 -0.15
N ALA A 130 31.06 -4.82 -0.80
CA ALA A 130 30.17 -5.96 -0.60
C ALA A 130 30.79 -7.31 -1.03
N CYS A 131 31.71 -7.30 -2.02
CA CYS A 131 32.44 -8.49 -2.46
C CYS A 131 33.53 -8.94 -1.49
N GLN A 132 33.84 -8.18 -0.43
CA GLN A 132 34.86 -8.59 0.54
C GLN A 132 34.30 -9.63 1.52
N TYR A 133 35.16 -10.54 1.94
CA TYR A 133 34.85 -11.45 3.03
C TYR A 133 35.16 -10.77 4.36
N PHE A 134 34.17 -10.73 5.24
CA PHE A 134 34.29 -10.18 6.59
C PHE A 134 34.24 -11.32 7.60
N ALA A 135 35.05 -11.22 8.65
CA ALA A 135 35.02 -12.19 9.74
C ALA A 135 33.79 -11.99 10.64
N GLU A 136 33.40 -10.72 10.83
CA GLU A 136 32.29 -10.33 11.69
C GLU A 136 31.30 -9.43 10.92
N GLU A 137 30.01 -9.57 11.20
CA GLU A 137 28.93 -8.78 10.57
C GLU A 137 29.10 -7.28 10.79
N ILE A 138 29.63 -6.87 11.96
CA ILE A 138 29.89 -5.47 12.30
C ILE A 138 30.94 -4.82 11.39
N ASP A 139 31.94 -5.58 10.92
CA ASP A 139 32.98 -5.07 10.03
C ASP A 139 32.40 -4.80 8.64
N ARG A 140 31.56 -5.72 8.15
CA ARG A 140 30.81 -5.57 6.90
C ARG A 140 29.87 -4.37 6.95
N GLN A 141 29.10 -4.27 8.03
CA GLN A 141 28.21 -3.14 8.27
C GLN A 141 29.00 -1.83 8.25
N THR A 142 30.12 -1.76 8.99
CA THR A 142 30.96 -0.55 9.04
C THR A 142 31.50 -0.16 7.67
N ALA A 143 31.98 -1.13 6.88
CA ALA A 143 32.56 -0.90 5.56
C ALA A 143 31.54 -0.35 4.54
N THR A 144 30.27 -0.78 4.63
CA THR A 144 29.25 -0.45 3.64
C THR A 144 28.29 0.66 4.08
N LYS A 145 28.03 0.80 5.39
CA LYS A 145 27.15 1.84 5.95
C LYS A 145 27.59 3.25 5.60
N GLY A 146 28.90 3.54 5.69
CA GLY A 146 29.44 4.85 5.31
C GLY A 146 29.17 5.21 3.85
N LEU A 147 29.17 4.21 2.95
CA LEU A 147 28.84 4.42 1.54
C LEU A 147 27.37 4.83 1.37
N PHE A 148 26.45 4.15 2.07
CA PHE A 148 25.03 4.52 2.06
C PHE A 148 24.80 5.91 2.66
N GLU A 149 25.45 6.26 3.77
CA GLU A 149 25.30 7.58 4.41
C GLU A 149 25.74 8.71 3.47
N ILE A 150 26.88 8.55 2.80
CA ILE A 150 27.39 9.51 1.81
C ILE A 150 26.45 9.60 0.61
N TYR A 151 26.08 8.47 0.03
CA TYR A 151 25.27 8.40 -1.18
C TYR A 151 23.84 8.94 -0.98
N LEU A 152 23.20 8.57 0.13
CA LEU A 152 21.85 9.01 0.48
C LEU A 152 21.82 10.42 1.09
N GLY A 153 22.95 10.93 1.57
CA GLY A 153 23.04 12.23 2.24
C GLY A 153 22.29 12.26 3.59
N VAL A 154 22.24 11.14 4.30
CA VAL A 154 21.55 10.98 5.58
C VAL A 154 22.39 10.14 6.55
N LEU A 155 22.22 10.38 7.86
CA LEU A 155 22.81 9.52 8.89
C LEU A 155 21.95 8.28 9.13
N LEU A 156 22.59 7.15 9.40
CA LEU A 156 21.93 5.86 9.61
C LEU A 156 22.24 5.30 11.02
N PRO A 157 21.99 6.02 12.13
CA PRO A 157 22.43 5.62 13.47
C PRO A 157 21.85 4.29 13.97
N GLY A 158 20.80 3.78 13.34
CA GLY A 158 20.03 2.63 13.81
C GLY A 158 18.86 3.09 14.69
N LEU A 159 17.78 2.31 14.69
CA LEU A 159 16.58 2.58 15.47
C LEU A 159 16.52 1.63 16.66
N LYS A 160 16.43 2.19 17.86
CA LYS A 160 16.24 1.41 19.09
C LYS A 160 14.76 1.15 19.32
N VAL A 161 14.39 -0.12 19.40
CA VAL A 161 13.05 -0.58 19.78
C VAL A 161 13.11 -1.38 21.08
N PRO A 162 12.08 -1.36 21.95
CA PRO A 162 12.04 -2.22 23.14
C PRO A 162 12.10 -3.71 22.76
N GLU A 163 12.85 -4.56 23.48
CA GLU A 163 12.81 -6.01 23.24
C GLU A 163 11.53 -6.66 23.79
N GLU A 164 11.05 -6.19 24.96
CA GLU A 164 9.78 -6.60 25.57
C GLU A 164 9.19 -5.45 26.43
N PRO A 165 7.86 -5.37 26.64
CA PRO A 165 7.25 -4.36 27.51
C PRO A 165 7.67 -4.46 28.99
N ARG A 166 8.14 -5.65 29.42
CA ARG A 166 8.43 -5.96 30.83
C ARG A 166 9.91 -5.79 31.19
N THR A 167 10.81 -5.75 30.22
CA THR A 167 12.25 -5.58 30.47
C THR A 167 12.57 -4.10 30.43
N ARG A 168 12.52 -3.44 31.60
CA ARG A 168 13.08 -2.09 31.76
C ARG A 168 14.60 -2.14 31.49
N GLY A 169 15.00 -1.85 30.24
CA GLY A 169 16.39 -1.57 29.86
C GLY A 169 17.00 -2.42 28.74
N ARG A 170 16.30 -3.38 28.13
CA ARG A 170 16.80 -4.10 26.95
C ARG A 170 16.14 -3.60 25.67
N HIS A 171 16.97 -3.25 24.69
CA HIS A 171 16.55 -2.69 23.41
C HIS A 171 17.22 -3.44 22.27
N ALA A 172 16.44 -3.83 21.28
CA ALA A 172 16.96 -4.24 19.99
C ALA A 172 17.26 -2.98 19.18
N MET A 173 18.27 -3.05 18.32
CA MET A 173 18.68 -1.93 17.49
C MET A 173 18.87 -2.42 16.07
N THR A 174 18.23 -1.76 15.11
CA THR A 174 18.51 -2.01 13.69
C THR A 174 19.97 -1.69 13.39
N ASP A 175 20.55 -2.35 12.41
CA ASP A 175 21.92 -2.03 11.97
C ASP A 175 22.03 -0.61 11.39
N GLY A 176 21.00 -0.17 10.68
CA GLY A 176 20.94 1.16 10.08
C GLY A 176 19.50 1.62 9.94
N SER A 177 19.24 2.85 10.37
CA SER A 177 17.94 3.48 10.18
C SER A 177 18.10 4.97 9.95
N GLY A 178 17.50 5.49 8.90
CA GLY A 178 17.34 6.92 8.68
C GLY A 178 16.03 7.37 9.31
N CYS A 179 16.09 8.34 10.23
CA CYS A 179 14.92 8.81 10.95
C CYS A 179 14.80 10.34 10.96
N VAL A 180 13.57 10.84 11.03
CA VAL A 180 13.26 12.25 11.27
C VAL A 180 12.73 12.42 12.70
N ASN A 181 13.29 13.38 13.43
CA ASN A 181 12.75 13.81 14.72
C ASN A 181 11.70 14.90 14.50
N VAL A 182 10.42 14.55 14.65
CA VAL A 182 9.32 15.51 14.57
C VAL A 182 8.99 16.00 15.97
N LYS A 183 9.10 17.32 16.18
CA LYS A 183 8.62 17.98 17.40
C LYS A 183 7.19 18.44 17.16
N SER A 184 6.22 17.85 17.86
CA SER A 184 4.85 18.39 17.91
C SER A 184 4.64 19.17 19.22
N GLN A 185 3.69 20.11 19.25
CA GLN A 185 3.35 20.88 20.45
C GLN A 185 2.66 20.04 21.54
N VAL A 186 2.23 18.81 21.22
CA VAL A 186 1.35 18.00 22.07
C VAL A 186 2.03 16.70 22.55
N VAL A 187 3.09 16.23 21.88
CA VAL A 187 3.76 14.95 22.20
C VAL A 187 5.27 15.16 22.31
N THR A 188 5.89 14.52 23.31
CA THR A 188 7.35 14.43 23.45
C THR A 188 7.95 13.73 22.24
N GLN A 189 8.82 14.42 21.48
CA GLN A 189 9.64 13.95 20.34
C GLN A 189 9.25 12.59 19.74
N GLN A 190 8.61 12.60 18.57
CA GLN A 190 8.40 11.39 17.79
C GLN A 190 9.53 11.23 16.77
N VAL A 191 10.03 10.01 16.64
CA VAL A 191 11.09 9.62 15.71
C VAL A 191 10.41 8.81 14.62
N TRP A 192 10.51 9.20 13.35
CA TRP A 192 9.88 8.46 12.25
C TRP A 192 10.93 7.91 11.29
N PRO A 193 11.03 6.58 11.13
CA PRO A 193 11.93 5.98 10.15
C PRO A 193 11.41 6.16 8.72
N PHE A 194 12.31 6.52 7.81
CA PHE A 194 12.04 6.55 6.36
C PHE A 194 12.84 5.48 5.60
N ILE A 195 13.85 4.89 6.23
CA ILE A 195 14.60 3.76 5.69
C ILE A 195 15.16 2.89 6.84
N HIS A 196 15.11 1.57 6.66
CA HIS A 196 15.82 0.57 7.45
C HIS A 196 16.83 -0.15 6.56
N LEU A 197 18.01 -0.45 7.13
CA LEU A 197 19.04 -1.27 6.50
C LEU A 197 19.39 -2.42 7.43
N GLU A 198 19.50 -3.61 6.84
CA GLU A 198 19.86 -4.86 7.51
C GLU A 198 21.02 -5.50 6.78
N TRP A 199 22.09 -5.82 7.51
CA TRP A 199 23.27 -6.47 6.99
C TRP A 199 23.38 -7.88 7.55
N LYS A 200 23.73 -8.84 6.69
CA LYS A 200 24.23 -10.16 7.12
C LYS A 200 25.51 -10.46 6.34
N ASN A 201 26.45 -11.26 6.87
CA ASN A 201 27.59 -11.66 6.04
C ASN A 201 27.13 -12.53 4.90
N GLU A 202 26.22 -13.48 5.17
CA GLU A 202 25.68 -14.39 4.16
C GLU A 202 24.19 -14.67 4.36
N LEU A 203 23.54 -15.14 3.28
CA LEU A 203 22.14 -15.56 3.35
C LEU A 203 21.98 -16.75 4.32
N GLY A 204 21.07 -16.62 5.28
CA GLY A 204 20.78 -17.66 6.28
C GLY A 204 21.65 -17.63 7.53
N GLU A 205 22.64 -16.74 7.60
CA GLU A 205 23.37 -16.45 8.83
C GLU A 205 22.39 -15.95 9.92
N GLY A 206 22.57 -16.40 11.17
CA GLY A 206 21.64 -16.13 12.26
C GLY A 206 20.29 -16.87 12.20
N GLY A 207 19.99 -17.54 11.08
CA GLY A 207 18.78 -18.35 10.88
C GLY A 207 17.48 -17.55 10.75
N GLY A 208 17.59 -16.24 10.51
CA GLY A 208 16.47 -15.32 10.33
C GLY A 208 16.38 -14.78 8.91
N ASP A 209 15.17 -14.43 8.48
CA ASP A 209 14.92 -13.72 7.21
C ASP A 209 15.12 -12.19 7.39
N PRO A 210 16.04 -11.53 6.66
CA PRO A 210 16.32 -10.10 6.79
C PRO A 210 15.11 -9.18 6.55
N LEU A 211 14.20 -9.55 5.64
CA LEU A 211 12.97 -8.79 5.41
C LEU A 211 12.05 -8.88 6.62
N ILE A 212 11.89 -10.07 7.19
CA ILE A 212 11.04 -10.26 8.38
C ILE A 212 11.64 -9.54 9.59
N GLU A 213 12.96 -9.55 9.74
CA GLU A 213 13.65 -8.81 10.80
C GLU A 213 13.38 -7.30 10.72
N THR A 214 13.56 -6.70 9.53
CA THR A 214 13.29 -5.27 9.31
C THR A 214 11.82 -4.90 9.46
N LEU A 215 10.89 -5.77 9.03
CA LEU A 215 9.46 -5.59 9.28
C LEU A 215 9.11 -5.64 10.77
N ALA A 216 9.75 -6.52 11.54
CA ALA A 216 9.56 -6.60 12.98
C ALA A 216 10.03 -5.31 13.67
N TYR A 217 11.17 -4.74 13.26
CA TYR A 217 11.62 -3.43 13.74
C TYR A 217 10.59 -2.33 13.44
N GLN A 218 10.09 -2.24 12.21
CA GLN A 218 9.08 -1.25 11.82
C GLN A 218 7.79 -1.42 12.65
N TYR A 219 7.30 -2.65 12.80
CA TYR A 219 6.09 -2.94 13.56
C TYR A 219 6.23 -2.55 15.04
N MET A 220 7.32 -2.97 15.68
CA MET A 220 7.60 -2.62 17.08
C MET A 220 7.69 -1.11 17.28
N HIS A 221 8.27 -0.40 16.33
CA HIS A 221 8.35 1.04 16.35
C HIS A 221 6.96 1.70 16.25
N VAL A 222 6.15 1.29 15.28
CA VAL A 222 4.76 1.76 15.10
C VAL A 222 3.97 1.60 16.40
N TRP A 223 4.05 0.44 17.04
CA TRP A 223 3.27 0.16 18.26
C TRP A 223 3.80 0.85 19.51
N SER A 224 5.11 0.86 19.72
CA SER A 224 5.68 1.61 20.87
C SER A 224 5.39 3.10 20.78
N SER A 225 5.25 3.63 19.57
CA SER A 225 4.91 5.03 19.32
C SER A 225 3.40 5.29 19.28
N ALA A 226 2.56 4.27 19.47
CA ALA A 226 1.10 4.33 19.32
C ALA A 226 0.66 4.97 17.99
N ALA A 227 1.34 4.58 16.92
CA ALA A 227 1.24 5.17 15.58
C ALA A 227 0.54 4.25 14.58
N GLU A 228 -0.13 3.19 15.03
CA GLU A 228 -0.80 2.19 14.20
C GLU A 228 -1.91 2.78 13.31
N HIS A 229 -2.39 3.97 13.65
CA HIS A 229 -3.38 4.72 12.88
C HIS A 229 -2.77 5.66 11.82
N LEU A 230 -1.44 5.70 11.69
CA LEU A 230 -0.71 6.52 10.72
C LEU A 230 -0.17 5.67 9.58
N GLY A 231 -0.28 6.18 8.35
CA GLY A 231 0.38 5.62 7.17
C GLY A 231 1.84 6.01 7.17
N LEU A 232 2.71 5.19 7.75
CA LEU A 232 4.15 5.46 7.84
C LEU A 232 4.91 4.74 6.72
N PRO A 233 5.11 5.36 5.54
CA PRO A 233 5.91 4.79 4.46
C PRO A 233 7.39 4.72 4.84
N CYS A 234 8.02 3.57 4.63
CA CYS A 234 9.45 3.37 4.87
C CYS A 234 10.03 2.43 3.80
N LEU A 235 11.32 2.60 3.49
CA LEU A 235 12.08 1.69 2.64
C LEU A 235 12.84 0.68 3.50
N LEU A 236 12.96 -0.56 3.02
CA LEU A 236 13.75 -1.61 3.64
C LEU A 236 14.84 -2.02 2.65
N VAL A 237 16.09 -1.97 3.09
CA VAL A 237 17.25 -2.39 2.29
C VAL A 237 17.93 -3.54 3.01
N GLU A 238 18.07 -4.65 2.30
CA GLU A 238 18.70 -5.87 2.82
C GLU A 238 19.99 -6.09 2.03
N LEU A 239 21.12 -6.26 2.72
CA LEU A 239 22.42 -6.53 2.10
C LEU A 239 23.08 -7.76 2.74
N TYR A 240 23.17 -8.85 2.01
CA TYR A 240 23.72 -10.12 2.50
C TYR A 240 24.56 -10.82 1.44
N GLY A 241 25.76 -11.30 1.81
CA GLY A 241 26.72 -11.82 0.84
C GLY A 241 27.05 -10.81 -0.26
N VAL A 242 26.76 -11.16 -1.51
CA VAL A 242 26.85 -10.25 -2.66
C VAL A 242 25.47 -9.81 -3.15
N GLU A 243 24.41 -10.10 -2.41
CA GLU A 243 23.03 -9.81 -2.80
C GLU A 243 22.48 -8.59 -2.06
N MET A 244 21.72 -7.77 -2.78
CA MET A 244 21.00 -6.63 -2.23
C MET A 244 19.55 -6.60 -2.71
N LYS A 245 18.62 -6.27 -1.82
CA LYS A 245 17.20 -6.12 -2.15
C LYS A 245 16.65 -4.80 -1.60
N ILE A 246 15.72 -4.19 -2.32
CA ILE A 246 15.03 -2.97 -1.91
C ILE A 246 13.53 -3.27 -1.86
N SER A 247 12.94 -3.13 -0.67
CA SER A 247 11.52 -3.33 -0.43
C SER A 247 10.89 -2.04 0.11
N GLY A 248 9.58 -1.88 -0.05
CA GLY A 248 8.80 -0.85 0.60
C GLY A 248 7.98 -1.46 1.73
N VAL A 249 7.66 -0.65 2.74
CA VAL A 249 6.69 -0.99 3.79
C VAL A 249 5.77 0.18 4.06
N PHE A 250 4.50 -0.11 4.30
CA PHE A 250 3.49 0.84 4.66
C PHE A 250 2.60 0.27 5.77
N ASN A 251 2.33 1.08 6.79
CA ASN A 251 1.42 0.65 7.85
C ASN A 251 -0.03 0.68 7.34
N VAL A 252 -0.80 -0.38 7.60
CA VAL A 252 -2.20 -0.54 7.19
C VAL A 252 -3.00 -0.95 8.42
N GLY A 253 -3.43 0.05 9.19
CA GLY A 253 -4.11 -0.17 10.46
C GLY A 253 -3.23 -0.97 11.42
N HIS A 254 -3.67 -2.17 11.79
CA HIS A 254 -2.92 -3.04 12.70
C HIS A 254 -1.98 -4.03 11.99
N ARG A 255 -1.60 -3.78 10.73
CA ARG A 255 -0.79 -4.68 9.90
C ARG A 255 0.26 -3.89 9.11
N LEU A 256 1.29 -4.57 8.60
CA LEU A 256 2.24 -3.96 7.66
C LEU A 256 2.04 -4.53 6.26
N ALA A 257 1.84 -3.66 5.28
CA ALA A 257 1.95 -3.99 3.85
C ALA A 257 3.40 -3.86 3.43
N ALA A 258 3.96 -4.87 2.76
CA ALA A 258 5.32 -4.79 2.25
C ALA A 258 5.51 -5.60 0.97
N GLU A 259 6.31 -5.06 0.06
CA GLU A 259 6.57 -5.62 -1.27
C GLU A 259 8.01 -5.30 -1.68
N THR A 260 8.65 -6.21 -2.43
CA THR A 260 9.94 -5.94 -3.04
C THR A 260 9.75 -5.02 -4.24
N LEU A 261 10.38 -3.84 -4.19
CA LEU A 261 10.32 -2.84 -5.24
C LEU A 261 11.40 -3.05 -6.30
N ALA A 262 12.58 -3.52 -5.88
CA ALA A 262 13.68 -3.84 -6.79
C ALA A 262 14.64 -4.90 -6.22
N GLY A 263 15.28 -5.64 -7.11
CA GLY A 263 16.21 -6.73 -6.80
C GLY A 263 15.55 -8.13 -6.78
N PRO A 264 16.28 -9.16 -6.31
CA PRO A 264 17.63 -9.08 -5.75
C PRO A 264 18.68 -8.71 -6.82
N PHE A 265 19.62 -7.87 -6.44
CA PHE A 265 20.78 -7.48 -7.24
C PHE A 265 22.00 -8.28 -6.81
N LEU A 266 22.79 -8.74 -7.77
CA LEU A 266 24.09 -9.33 -7.48
C LEU A 266 25.19 -8.27 -7.65
N LEU A 267 25.71 -7.79 -6.52
CA LEU A 267 26.77 -6.80 -6.38
C LEU A 267 28.15 -7.41 -6.67
N GLN A 268 28.33 -7.89 -7.90
CA GLN A 268 29.57 -8.42 -8.43
C GLN A 268 29.99 -7.64 -9.67
N ASP A 269 31.19 -7.92 -10.19
CA ASP A 269 31.58 -7.41 -11.50
C ASP A 269 30.61 -7.88 -12.59
N ARG A 270 29.82 -6.94 -13.09
CA ARG A 270 28.80 -7.13 -14.12
C ARG A 270 29.08 -6.35 -15.39
N ARG A 271 30.34 -5.99 -15.68
CA ARG A 271 30.73 -5.13 -16.84
C ARG A 271 30.23 -5.60 -18.21
N HIS A 272 29.84 -6.86 -18.37
CA HIS A 272 29.27 -7.42 -19.60
C HIS A 272 27.75 -7.69 -19.54
N ARG A 273 27.07 -7.20 -18.50
CA ARG A 273 25.63 -7.34 -18.28
C ARG A 273 24.96 -5.97 -18.26
N GLU A 274 24.96 -5.29 -19.41
CA GLU A 274 24.49 -3.90 -19.55
C GLU A 274 23.09 -3.68 -18.97
N ARG A 275 22.14 -4.60 -19.21
CA ARG A 275 20.79 -4.51 -18.66
C ARG A 275 20.78 -4.58 -17.12
N GLU A 276 21.51 -5.52 -16.54
CA GLU A 276 21.58 -5.65 -15.07
C GLU A 276 22.24 -4.43 -14.43
N LEU A 277 23.30 -3.91 -15.05
CA LEU A 277 23.95 -2.66 -14.62
C LEU A 277 22.98 -1.48 -14.67
N ARG A 278 22.27 -1.33 -15.79
CA ARG A 278 21.27 -0.27 -15.95
C ARG A 278 20.17 -0.37 -14.90
N ASP A 279 19.62 -1.57 -14.69
CA ASP A 279 18.56 -1.80 -13.71
C ASP A 279 19.04 -1.49 -12.27
N MET A 280 20.29 -1.84 -11.91
CA MET A 280 20.89 -1.46 -10.62
C MET A 280 21.06 0.05 -10.47
N LEU A 281 21.64 0.71 -11.49
CA LEU A 281 21.87 2.16 -11.45
C LEU A 281 20.56 2.95 -11.31
N LEU A 282 19.54 2.58 -12.09
CA LEU A 282 18.21 3.20 -12.00
C LEU A 282 17.56 2.93 -10.64
N SER A 283 17.73 1.75 -10.07
CA SER A 283 17.19 1.40 -8.75
C SER A 283 17.92 2.13 -7.62
N PHE A 284 19.22 2.39 -7.75
CA PHE A 284 19.96 3.22 -6.80
C PHE A 284 19.54 4.68 -6.88
N ARG A 285 19.33 5.22 -8.09
CA ARG A 285 18.75 6.55 -8.25
C ARG A 285 17.37 6.63 -7.58
N ALA A 286 16.51 5.65 -7.86
CA ALA A 286 15.17 5.53 -7.28
C ALA A 286 15.23 5.48 -5.74
N LEU A 287 16.14 4.68 -5.17
CA LEU A 287 16.37 4.60 -3.74
C LEU A 287 16.70 5.98 -3.14
N ARG A 288 17.67 6.68 -3.71
CA ARG A 288 18.12 7.99 -3.21
C ARG A 288 17.03 9.05 -3.28
N GLU A 289 16.34 9.15 -4.41
CA GLU A 289 15.24 10.11 -4.60
C GLU A 289 14.06 9.80 -3.67
N THR A 290 13.72 8.53 -3.50
CA THR A 290 12.62 8.11 -2.63
C THR A 290 12.95 8.35 -1.16
N VAL A 291 14.19 8.10 -0.72
CA VAL A 291 14.67 8.48 0.62
C VAL A 291 14.51 9.99 0.86
N ALA A 292 14.90 10.81 -0.11
CA ALA A 292 14.74 12.27 0.00
C ALA A 292 13.26 12.67 0.10
N MET A 293 12.39 12.08 -0.73
CA MET A 293 10.95 12.33 -0.71
C MET A 293 10.29 11.93 0.61
N LEU A 294 10.58 10.72 1.11
CA LEU A 294 10.05 10.24 2.38
C LEU A 294 10.55 11.09 3.56
N ARG A 295 11.84 11.40 3.60
CA ARG A 295 12.41 12.26 4.63
C ARG A 295 11.73 13.64 4.63
N GLN A 296 11.56 14.24 3.47
CA GLN A 296 10.92 15.55 3.34
C GLN A 296 9.45 15.49 3.78
N GLY A 297 8.71 14.45 3.37
CA GLY A 297 7.31 14.26 3.75
C GLY A 297 7.09 14.04 5.25
N TYR A 298 8.08 13.54 5.99
CA TYR A 298 8.03 13.50 7.45
C TYR A 298 8.35 14.85 8.09
N LEU A 299 9.22 15.66 7.48
CA LEU A 299 9.58 16.99 7.98
C LEU A 299 8.43 17.99 7.83
N ASP A 300 7.69 17.93 6.73
CA ASP A 300 6.53 18.81 6.48
C ASP A 300 5.20 18.19 6.95
N GLY A 301 5.20 16.91 7.31
CA GLY A 301 4.03 16.18 7.81
C GLY A 301 3.11 15.60 6.73
N SER A 302 3.45 15.71 5.44
CA SER A 302 2.64 15.15 4.35
C SER A 302 2.52 13.62 4.40
N ASN A 303 3.50 12.95 5.01
CA ASN A 303 3.46 11.49 5.18
C ASN A 303 2.55 11.05 6.33
N LEU A 304 2.12 11.95 7.23
CA LEU A 304 1.38 11.59 8.44
C LEU A 304 -0.13 11.52 8.17
N ALA A 305 -0.52 10.79 7.13
CA ALA A 305 -1.92 10.55 6.81
C ALA A 305 -2.57 9.63 7.85
N LEU A 306 -3.70 10.06 8.41
CA LEU A 306 -4.53 9.22 9.26
C LEU A 306 -5.17 8.11 8.42
N LEU A 307 -4.94 6.86 8.79
CA LEU A 307 -5.57 5.70 8.18
C LEU A 307 -6.91 5.47 8.84
N ALA A 308 -7.99 5.92 8.19
CA ALA A 308 -9.34 5.44 8.51
C ALA A 308 -9.58 4.05 7.88
N THR A 309 -9.02 3.83 6.68
CA THR A 309 -9.09 2.61 5.87
C THR A 309 -7.92 2.59 4.87
N PRO A 310 -7.41 1.43 4.43
CA PRO A 310 -6.39 1.33 3.38
C PRO A 310 -7.00 1.64 2.00
N LEU A 311 -7.30 2.91 1.77
CA LEU A 311 -7.73 3.40 0.48
C LEU A 311 -6.51 3.86 -0.33
N PRO A 312 -6.56 3.72 -1.66
CA PRO A 312 -5.58 4.35 -2.52
C PRO A 312 -5.41 5.84 -2.20
N TYR A 313 -4.17 6.32 -2.11
CA TYR A 313 -3.84 7.72 -1.79
C TYR A 313 -4.57 8.74 -2.68
N PRO A 314 -4.86 8.47 -3.98
CA PRO A 314 -5.62 9.42 -4.79
C PRO A 314 -7.06 9.60 -4.27
N LEU A 315 -7.66 8.55 -3.67
CA LEU A 315 -8.97 8.67 -3.02
C LEU A 315 -8.88 9.43 -1.70
N VAL A 316 -7.80 9.20 -0.93
CA VAL A 316 -7.56 9.94 0.33
C VAL A 316 -7.39 11.44 0.03
N ALA A 317 -6.63 11.79 -1.01
CA ALA A 317 -6.47 13.17 -1.47
C ALA A 317 -7.78 13.75 -2.03
N ALA A 318 -8.55 12.97 -2.79
CA ALA A 318 -9.84 13.40 -3.35
C ALA A 318 -10.93 13.58 -2.28
N ASN A 319 -10.88 12.85 -1.15
CA ASN A 319 -11.82 13.01 -0.04
C ASN A 319 -11.81 14.42 0.57
N GLY A 320 -10.74 15.20 0.38
CA GLY A 320 -10.73 16.64 0.66
C GLY A 320 -11.58 17.48 -0.30
N SER A 321 -11.72 17.06 -1.56
CA SER A 321 -12.58 17.70 -2.58
C SER A 321 -14.05 17.24 -2.53
N PHE A 322 -14.35 16.07 -1.96
CA PHE A 322 -15.74 15.68 -1.65
C PHE A 322 -16.37 16.54 -0.52
N ARG A 323 -15.59 17.44 0.12
CA ARG A 323 -16.03 18.48 1.08
C ARG A 323 -16.20 19.88 0.45
N GLY A 324 -16.55 19.96 -0.82
CA GLY A 324 -16.76 21.23 -1.51
C GLY A 324 -18.14 21.88 -1.32
N ALA A 325 -18.68 22.03 -0.09
CA ALA A 325 -19.77 22.98 0.20
C ALA A 325 -20.07 23.11 1.71
N SER A 326 -19.31 23.92 2.44
CA SER A 326 -19.85 24.75 3.51
C SER A 326 -18.81 25.76 3.98
N LYS A 327 -19.15 27.05 3.88
CA LYS A 327 -18.44 28.13 4.55
C LYS A 327 -18.41 27.82 6.05
N LEU A 328 -17.22 27.70 6.64
CA LEU A 328 -17.07 27.70 8.09
C LEU A 328 -17.31 29.13 8.60
N THR A 329 -18.42 29.34 9.31
CA THR A 329 -18.64 30.53 10.13
C THR A 329 -17.75 30.51 11.37
N LYS A 330 -17.42 31.70 11.86
CA LYS A 330 -16.25 32.03 12.67
C LYS A 330 -16.30 31.61 14.16
N GLU A 331 -17.03 30.56 14.55
CA GLU A 331 -17.26 30.24 15.98
C GLU A 331 -16.87 28.83 16.46
N GLU A 332 -16.30 27.96 15.62
CA GLU A 332 -15.85 26.63 16.06
C GLU A 332 -14.32 26.57 16.24
N GLN A 333 -13.83 27.20 17.32
CA GLN A 333 -12.43 27.09 17.78
C GLN A 333 -12.22 26.06 18.90
N HIS A 334 -13.14 25.11 19.08
CA HIS A 334 -12.94 23.98 20.01
C HIS A 334 -13.09 22.66 19.24
N PHE A 335 -11.96 22.17 18.77
CA PHE A 335 -11.80 21.00 17.90
C PHE A 335 -11.62 19.75 18.76
N ASP A 336 -12.62 18.86 18.83
CA ASP A 336 -12.49 17.50 19.37
C ASP A 336 -12.44 16.49 18.20
N PRO A 337 -11.25 15.94 17.85
CA PRO A 337 -11.06 15.05 16.71
C PRO A 337 -11.78 13.69 16.82
N MET A 338 -12.19 13.27 18.03
CA MET A 338 -12.81 11.95 18.21
C MET A 338 -14.31 11.94 17.89
N GLN A 339 -15.04 13.03 18.13
CA GLN A 339 -16.48 13.06 17.88
C GLN A 339 -16.83 13.33 16.41
N ALA A 340 -15.99 14.07 15.69
CA ALA A 340 -16.11 14.17 14.23
C ALA A 340 -15.88 12.80 13.54
N ARG A 341 -15.17 11.88 14.20
CA ARG A 341 -14.74 10.57 13.70
C ARG A 341 -15.88 9.57 13.48
N ALA A 342 -16.98 9.69 14.22
CA ALA A 342 -18.19 8.88 14.03
C ALA A 342 -19.12 9.45 12.95
N ALA A 343 -19.08 10.76 12.71
CA ALA A 343 -19.93 11.43 11.72
C ALA A 343 -19.30 11.51 10.30
N MET A 344 -17.98 11.37 10.17
CA MET A 344 -17.29 11.36 8.87
C MET A 344 -17.46 10.08 8.05
N PHE A 345 -17.99 9.00 8.64
CA PHE A 345 -18.15 7.69 8.00
C PHE A 345 -19.38 7.57 7.08
N SER A 346 -20.15 8.64 6.93
CA SER A 346 -21.44 8.62 6.21
C SER A 346 -21.36 8.99 4.72
N ALA A 347 -20.24 9.52 4.24
CA ALA A 347 -20.04 9.86 2.82
C ALA A 347 -19.15 8.79 2.16
N GLY A 348 -19.74 7.61 1.95
CA GLY A 348 -19.04 6.33 1.77
C GLY A 348 -18.38 6.09 0.42
N VAL A 349 -17.09 5.77 0.46
CA VAL A 349 -16.44 4.88 -0.51
C VAL A 349 -16.56 3.46 0.03
N GLN A 350 -17.31 2.60 -0.66
CA GLN A 350 -17.43 1.19 -0.31
C GLN A 350 -16.75 0.32 -1.38
N PRO A 351 -16.06 -0.77 -1.00
CA PRO A 351 -15.60 -1.76 -1.97
C PRO A 351 -16.80 -2.33 -2.73
N ALA A 352 -16.66 -2.49 -4.05
CA ALA A 352 -17.67 -3.13 -4.88
C ALA A 352 -17.63 -4.65 -4.65
N GLY A 353 -18.18 -5.11 -3.53
CA GLY A 353 -18.22 -6.52 -3.12
C GLY A 353 -18.01 -6.67 -1.61
N GLY A 354 -18.98 -7.24 -0.90
CA GLY A 354 -19.02 -7.35 0.56
C GLY A 354 -18.08 -8.41 1.17
N GLY A 355 -16.85 -8.56 0.65
CA GLY A 355 -15.84 -9.49 1.17
C GLY A 355 -14.80 -8.82 2.08
N PRO A 356 -14.01 -9.62 2.84
CA PRO A 356 -13.02 -9.12 3.79
C PRO A 356 -11.93 -8.30 3.09
N LEU A 357 -11.75 -7.05 3.57
CA LEU A 357 -10.63 -6.08 3.50
C LEU A 357 -9.63 -6.00 2.33
N LEU A 358 -9.76 -6.79 1.26
CA LEU A 358 -8.93 -6.71 0.06
C LEU A 358 -9.85 -6.73 -1.16
N PRO A 359 -10.06 -5.59 -1.84
CA PRO A 359 -10.78 -5.58 -3.10
C PRO A 359 -9.97 -6.42 -4.09
N ALA A 360 -10.39 -7.66 -4.34
CA ALA A 360 -9.81 -8.51 -5.39
C ALA A 360 -9.86 -7.83 -6.77
N LYS A 361 -10.69 -6.78 -6.91
CA LYS A 361 -10.71 -5.84 -8.01
C LYS A 361 -10.54 -4.47 -7.38
N LEU A 362 -9.48 -3.73 -7.70
CA LEU A 362 -9.21 -2.35 -7.26
C LEU A 362 -10.27 -1.38 -7.83
N LEU A 363 -11.52 -1.59 -7.40
CA LEU A 363 -12.76 -1.07 -7.95
C LEU A 363 -13.63 -0.59 -6.78
N TYR A 364 -14.00 0.68 -6.83
CA TYR A 364 -14.60 1.39 -5.72
C TYR A 364 -15.85 2.12 -6.20
N LYS A 365 -16.90 2.13 -5.37
CA LYS A 365 -18.07 3.00 -5.59
C LYS A 365 -17.82 4.35 -4.91
N GLY A 366 -17.79 5.42 -5.69
CA GLY A 366 -17.77 6.80 -5.20
C GLY A 366 -19.18 7.37 -5.07
N SER A 367 -19.43 8.15 -4.03
CA SER A 367 -20.70 8.84 -3.80
C SER A 367 -20.46 10.35 -3.78
N HIS A 368 -21.21 11.08 -4.61
CA HIS A 368 -21.18 12.54 -4.67
C HIS A 368 -22.20 13.16 -3.70
N VAL A 369 -22.00 14.43 -3.36
CA VAL A 369 -22.89 15.17 -2.45
C VAL A 369 -24.32 15.30 -2.99
N ASP A 370 -24.45 15.35 -4.31
CA ASP A 370 -25.74 15.40 -5.02
C ASP A 370 -26.48 14.05 -5.07
N GLY A 371 -25.92 13.00 -4.43
CA GLY A 371 -26.48 11.66 -4.41
C GLY A 371 -26.15 10.83 -5.66
N THR A 372 -25.42 11.38 -6.63
CA THR A 372 -24.96 10.60 -7.78
C THR A 372 -23.80 9.68 -7.40
N HIS A 373 -23.65 8.59 -8.14
CA HIS A 373 -22.60 7.61 -7.90
C HIS A 373 -21.68 7.46 -9.11
N GLU A 374 -20.45 7.05 -8.84
CA GLU A 374 -19.47 6.70 -9.85
C GLU A 374 -18.70 5.44 -9.47
N VAL A 375 -18.05 4.86 -10.47
CA VAL A 375 -17.11 3.77 -10.30
C VAL A 375 -15.70 4.32 -10.49
N VAL A 376 -14.82 4.06 -9.53
CA VAL A 376 -13.38 4.37 -9.62
C VAL A 376 -12.61 3.06 -9.68
N LYS A 377 -11.81 2.87 -10.73
CA LYS A 377 -10.96 1.70 -10.95
C LYS A 377 -9.49 2.12 -10.97
N PHE A 378 -8.63 1.33 -10.35
CA PHE A 378 -7.19 1.44 -10.51
C PHE A 378 -6.68 0.27 -11.36
N THR A 379 -5.96 0.58 -12.43
CA THR A 379 -5.38 -0.41 -13.35
C THR A 379 -4.11 0.13 -13.98
N GLN A 380 -3.22 -0.73 -14.47
CA GLN A 380 -1.99 -0.29 -15.15
C GLN A 380 -2.16 -0.14 -16.66
N ARG A 381 -3.29 -0.61 -17.21
CA ARG A 381 -3.60 -0.54 -18.64
C ARG A 381 -5.09 -0.33 -18.81
N TYR A 382 -5.45 0.51 -19.77
CA TYR A 382 -6.85 0.79 -20.05
C TYR A 382 -7.05 1.19 -21.50
N GLY A 383 -7.99 0.54 -22.19
CA GLY A 383 -8.43 0.90 -23.54
C GLY A 383 -9.35 2.12 -23.54
N GLU A 384 -8.81 3.28 -23.14
CA GLU A 384 -9.54 4.55 -23.05
C GLU A 384 -10.23 4.92 -24.37
N GLU A 385 -9.52 4.79 -25.48
CA GLU A 385 -10.05 5.14 -26.81
C GLU A 385 -11.27 4.28 -27.19
N LEU A 386 -11.19 2.96 -27.01
CA LEU A 386 -12.31 2.06 -27.28
C LEU A 386 -13.49 2.37 -26.34
N HIS A 387 -13.22 2.63 -25.06
CA HIS A 387 -14.26 2.99 -24.10
C HIS A 387 -14.99 4.27 -24.54
N LEU A 388 -14.27 5.35 -24.88
CA LEU A 388 -14.87 6.60 -25.34
C LEU A 388 -15.73 6.39 -26.60
N GLN A 389 -15.24 5.61 -27.57
CA GLN A 389 -15.99 5.33 -28.79
C GLN A 389 -17.28 4.54 -28.53
N LEU A 390 -17.25 3.55 -27.63
CA LEU A 390 -18.43 2.80 -27.24
C LEU A 390 -19.40 3.63 -26.38
N ALA A 391 -18.88 4.44 -25.46
CA ALA A 391 -19.69 5.33 -24.62
C ALA A 391 -20.47 6.35 -25.47
N SER A 392 -19.85 6.90 -26.53
CA SER A 392 -20.51 7.83 -27.46
C SER A 392 -21.71 7.23 -28.21
N ARG A 393 -21.77 5.90 -28.31
CA ARG A 393 -22.88 5.14 -28.91
C ARG A 393 -23.87 4.61 -27.86
N GLY A 394 -23.66 4.93 -26.59
CA GLY A 394 -24.41 4.34 -25.49
C GLY A 394 -24.18 2.84 -25.36
N LEU A 395 -22.99 2.33 -25.70
CA LEU A 395 -22.63 0.91 -25.60
C LEU A 395 -21.63 0.62 -24.48
N ALA A 396 -21.17 1.65 -23.76
CA ALA A 396 -20.38 1.54 -22.54
C ALA A 396 -20.86 2.62 -21.54
N PRO A 397 -20.58 2.47 -20.24
CA PRO A 397 -20.80 3.55 -19.28
C PRO A 397 -20.09 4.83 -19.73
N GLU A 398 -20.58 5.99 -19.31
CA GLU A 398 -19.84 7.23 -19.57
C GLU A 398 -18.48 7.21 -18.86
N LEU A 399 -17.39 7.39 -19.62
CA LEU A 399 -16.04 7.57 -19.07
C LEU A 399 -15.86 9.03 -18.65
N ARG A 400 -15.66 9.27 -17.35
CA ARG A 400 -15.49 10.61 -16.79
C ARG A 400 -14.04 11.08 -16.86
N SER A 401 -13.09 10.19 -16.56
CA SER A 401 -11.67 10.50 -16.64
C SER A 401 -10.81 9.24 -16.64
N CYS A 402 -9.67 9.28 -17.34
CA CYS A 402 -8.57 8.33 -17.21
C CYS A 402 -7.31 9.11 -16.81
N THR A 403 -6.93 9.07 -15.52
CA THR A 403 -5.83 9.90 -14.99
C THR A 403 -4.59 9.05 -14.73
N PRO A 404 -3.44 9.35 -15.35
CA PRO A 404 -2.19 8.65 -15.03
C PRO A 404 -1.72 8.98 -13.62
N LEU A 405 -1.18 7.96 -12.96
CA LEU A 405 -0.60 8.00 -11.63
C LEU A 405 0.83 7.45 -11.66
N SER A 406 1.61 7.74 -10.64
CA SER A 406 2.95 7.18 -10.46
C SER A 406 2.91 5.64 -10.38
N GLY A 407 4.01 5.01 -10.78
CA GLY A 407 4.12 3.55 -10.84
C GLY A 407 3.44 2.92 -12.06
N GLY A 408 3.07 3.72 -13.06
CA GLY A 408 2.37 3.26 -14.25
C GLY A 408 0.89 2.89 -14.01
N TRP A 409 0.32 3.38 -12.92
CA TRP A 409 -1.10 3.20 -12.60
C TRP A 409 -1.97 4.23 -13.31
N LEU A 410 -3.24 3.90 -13.50
CA LEU A 410 -4.30 4.76 -14.03
C LEU A 410 -5.43 4.76 -13.01
N MET A 411 -5.98 5.94 -12.70
CA MET A 411 -7.26 6.10 -12.03
C MET A 411 -8.33 6.36 -13.08
N VAL A 412 -9.20 5.38 -13.28
CA VAL A 412 -10.30 5.44 -14.23
C VAL A 412 -11.60 5.70 -13.49
N ARG A 413 -12.29 6.79 -13.82
CA ARG A 413 -13.59 7.16 -13.25
C ARG A 413 -14.66 7.04 -14.31
N MET A 414 -15.73 6.31 -14.04
CA MET A 414 -16.81 6.07 -14.99
C MET A 414 -18.19 6.06 -14.31
N GLN A 415 -19.25 6.16 -15.10
CA GLN A 415 -20.63 6.12 -14.62
C GLN A 415 -20.93 4.82 -13.85
N PHE A 416 -21.64 4.95 -12.73
CA PHE A 416 -22.25 3.83 -12.03
C PHE A 416 -23.62 3.51 -12.67
N LEU A 417 -23.79 2.30 -13.18
CA LEU A 417 -25.01 1.90 -13.90
C LEU A 417 -26.22 1.68 -12.98
N GLY A 418 -26.03 1.32 -11.71
CA GLY A 418 -27.12 1.15 -10.74
C GLY A 418 -27.80 -0.22 -10.76
N ASP A 419 -28.79 -0.40 -9.89
CA ASP A 419 -29.41 -1.70 -9.59
C ASP A 419 -30.31 -2.24 -10.72
N GLY A 420 -30.68 -1.41 -11.70
CA GLY A 420 -31.47 -1.80 -12.87
C GLY A 420 -30.67 -2.55 -13.95
N TRP A 421 -29.41 -2.88 -13.67
CA TRP A 421 -28.51 -3.57 -14.60
C TRP A 421 -28.11 -4.94 -14.05
N GLN A 422 -28.17 -5.96 -14.89
CA GLN A 422 -27.66 -7.30 -14.59
C GLN A 422 -26.62 -7.75 -15.61
N THR A 423 -25.69 -8.62 -15.21
CA THR A 423 -24.70 -9.17 -16.14
C THR A 423 -25.35 -10.19 -17.07
N LEU A 424 -24.81 -10.34 -18.29
CA LEU A 424 -25.21 -11.40 -19.20
C LEU A 424 -24.96 -12.78 -18.57
N GLU A 425 -23.88 -12.95 -17.80
CA GLU A 425 -23.63 -14.19 -17.05
C GLU A 425 -24.78 -14.54 -16.10
N ALA A 426 -25.29 -13.57 -15.33
CA ALA A 426 -26.40 -13.81 -14.41
C ALA A 426 -27.66 -14.23 -15.18
N LEU A 427 -27.96 -13.56 -16.29
CA LEU A 427 -29.09 -13.94 -17.16
C LEU A 427 -28.90 -15.34 -17.76
N LEU A 428 -27.71 -15.69 -18.26
CA LEU A 428 -27.46 -17.01 -18.87
C LEU A 428 -27.60 -18.16 -17.86
N ARG A 429 -27.34 -17.89 -16.58
CA ARG A 429 -27.40 -18.88 -15.51
C ARG A 429 -28.83 -19.14 -15.01
N GLU A 430 -29.65 -18.09 -14.91
CA GLU A 430 -30.92 -18.14 -14.18
C GLU A 430 -32.12 -17.54 -14.95
N GLY A 431 -31.89 -16.98 -16.14
CA GLY A 431 -32.88 -16.27 -16.94
C GLY A 431 -33.80 -17.17 -17.76
N PRO A 432 -35.01 -16.68 -18.11
CA PRO A 432 -35.91 -17.41 -19.00
C PRO A 432 -35.35 -17.42 -20.44
N PRO A 433 -35.54 -18.52 -21.21
CA PRO A 433 -34.99 -18.67 -22.56
C PRO A 433 -35.31 -17.50 -23.51
N GLU A 434 -36.54 -16.98 -23.46
CA GLU A 434 -36.97 -15.84 -24.30
C GLU A 434 -36.12 -14.58 -24.09
N LYS A 435 -35.75 -14.29 -22.83
CA LYS A 435 -34.91 -13.13 -22.50
C LYS A 435 -33.46 -13.37 -22.87
N ILE A 436 -33.00 -14.62 -22.79
CA ILE A 436 -31.66 -15.01 -23.26
C ILE A 436 -31.55 -14.78 -24.77
N ASP A 437 -32.57 -15.17 -25.54
CA ASP A 437 -32.58 -14.98 -27.00
C ASP A 437 -32.58 -13.49 -27.36
N LEU A 438 -33.44 -12.68 -26.72
CA LEU A 438 -33.48 -11.24 -26.91
C LEU A 438 -32.16 -10.56 -26.53
N ALA A 439 -31.56 -10.93 -25.39
CA ALA A 439 -30.27 -10.42 -24.96
C ALA A 439 -29.15 -10.80 -25.93
N THR A 440 -29.13 -12.04 -26.41
CA THR A 440 -28.12 -12.51 -27.37
C THR A 440 -28.20 -11.74 -28.68
N ALA A 441 -29.42 -11.49 -29.18
CA ALA A 441 -29.64 -10.66 -30.36
C ALA A 441 -29.18 -9.21 -30.15
N ALA A 442 -29.47 -8.64 -28.97
CA ALA A 442 -29.06 -7.28 -28.61
C ALA A 442 -27.54 -7.13 -28.52
N VAL A 443 -26.88 -8.07 -27.84
CA VAL A 443 -25.43 -8.11 -27.74
C VAL A 443 -24.80 -8.28 -29.12
N SER A 444 -25.37 -9.14 -29.98
CA SER A 444 -24.86 -9.32 -31.35
C SER A 444 -24.95 -8.04 -32.19
N ARG A 445 -26.05 -7.29 -32.08
CA ARG A 445 -26.19 -5.98 -32.74
C ARG A 445 -25.26 -4.92 -32.15
N ALA A 446 -25.09 -4.89 -30.83
CA ALA A 446 -24.14 -4.00 -30.17
C ALA A 446 -22.69 -4.30 -30.61
N LEU A 447 -22.33 -5.58 -30.75
CA LEU A 447 -21.05 -5.99 -31.30
C LEU A 447 -20.91 -5.64 -32.78
N GLN A 448 -21.97 -5.69 -33.58
CA GLN A 448 -21.93 -5.25 -34.98
C GLN A 448 -21.53 -3.77 -35.11
N GLN A 449 -21.99 -2.91 -34.21
CA GLN A 449 -21.60 -1.50 -34.19
C GLN A 449 -20.11 -1.27 -33.87
N LEU A 450 -19.40 -2.25 -33.30
CA LEU A 450 -17.94 -2.21 -33.15
C LEU A 450 -17.21 -2.37 -34.50
N PHE A 451 -17.82 -3.04 -35.47
CA PHE A 451 -17.24 -3.17 -36.81
C PHE A 451 -17.40 -1.88 -37.63
N ASP A 452 -18.33 -1.01 -37.25
CA ASP A 452 -18.57 0.29 -37.86
C ASP A 452 -17.69 1.41 -37.24
N LEU A 453 -16.72 1.06 -36.40
CA LEU A 453 -15.73 2.01 -35.88
C LEU A 453 -14.78 2.47 -37.01
N PRO A 454 -14.45 3.77 -37.10
CA PRO A 454 -13.62 4.31 -38.18
C PRO A 454 -12.19 3.74 -38.16
N SER A 455 -11.67 3.37 -39.34
CA SER A 455 -10.28 3.04 -39.79
C SER A 455 -9.28 2.30 -38.88
N GLN A 456 -9.55 2.13 -37.58
CA GLN A 456 -8.67 1.57 -36.59
C GLN A 456 -9.35 0.36 -35.97
N THR A 457 -8.73 -0.80 -36.10
CA THR A 457 -9.22 -2.03 -35.51
C THR A 457 -8.81 -2.08 -34.04
N PHE A 458 -9.76 -2.48 -33.19
CA PHE A 458 -9.53 -2.67 -31.76
C PHE A 458 -9.63 -4.15 -31.41
N VAL A 459 -8.82 -4.57 -30.44
CA VAL A 459 -8.94 -5.89 -29.80
C VAL A 459 -9.43 -5.67 -28.39
N TRP A 460 -10.35 -6.52 -27.93
CA TRP A 460 -10.84 -6.53 -26.56
C TRP A 460 -10.65 -7.92 -25.95
N GLY A 461 -9.61 -8.04 -25.11
CA GLY A 461 -9.15 -9.32 -24.61
C GLY A 461 -10.05 -10.01 -23.56
N ASP A 462 -11.05 -9.32 -22.99
CA ASP A 462 -11.91 -9.86 -21.93
C ASP A 462 -13.41 -9.57 -22.18
N ALA A 463 -13.85 -9.70 -23.43
CA ALA A 463 -15.25 -9.53 -23.84
C ALA A 463 -16.15 -10.73 -23.48
N ARG A 464 -16.26 -11.06 -22.20
CA ARG A 464 -16.99 -12.23 -21.67
C ARG A 464 -18.32 -11.85 -21.02
N PRO A 465 -19.28 -12.78 -20.86
CA PRO A 465 -20.60 -12.49 -20.26
C PRO A 465 -20.61 -11.72 -18.93
N PRO A 466 -19.65 -11.92 -17.99
CA PRO A 466 -19.56 -11.09 -16.78
C PRO A 466 -19.31 -9.60 -17.03
N ASN A 467 -18.71 -9.25 -18.17
CA ASN A 467 -18.32 -7.90 -18.57
C ASN A 467 -19.33 -7.26 -19.55
N ILE A 468 -20.53 -7.82 -19.64
CA ILE A 468 -21.65 -7.30 -20.45
C ILE A 468 -22.84 -7.09 -19.52
N MET A 469 -23.32 -5.86 -19.43
CA MET A 469 -24.50 -5.50 -18.63
C MET A 469 -25.70 -5.23 -19.52
N LEU A 470 -26.86 -5.62 -19.00
CA LEU A 470 -28.15 -5.55 -19.66
C LEU A 470 -29.14 -4.85 -18.73
N SER A 471 -29.95 -3.95 -19.29
CA SER A 471 -31.07 -3.32 -18.60
C SER A 471 -32.31 -3.37 -19.48
N TRP A 472 -33.45 -3.69 -18.87
CA TRP A 472 -34.75 -3.69 -19.52
C TRP A 472 -35.54 -2.51 -19.00
N GLU A 473 -36.30 -1.85 -19.88
CA GLU A 473 -37.34 -0.95 -19.42
C GLU A 473 -38.47 -1.76 -18.74
N ASP A 474 -39.08 -1.18 -17.71
CA ASP A 474 -40.11 -1.86 -16.93
C ASP A 474 -41.30 -2.29 -17.81
N GLY A 475 -41.58 -3.60 -17.82
CA GLY A 475 -42.80 -4.17 -18.37
C GLY A 475 -42.80 -4.48 -19.88
N ALA A 476 -41.65 -4.56 -20.54
CA ALA A 476 -41.61 -4.71 -22.00
C ALA A 476 -40.81 -5.95 -22.47
N ASP A 477 -41.40 -6.73 -23.39
CA ASP A 477 -40.74 -7.73 -24.25
C ASP A 477 -39.86 -7.04 -25.33
N VAL A 478 -39.12 -6.02 -24.91
CA VAL A 478 -38.34 -5.16 -25.79
C VAL A 478 -36.87 -5.49 -25.59
N GLU A 479 -36.10 -5.19 -26.63
CA GLU A 479 -34.66 -5.39 -26.63
C GLU A 479 -33.98 -4.66 -25.47
N PRO A 480 -33.10 -5.34 -24.69
CA PRO A 480 -32.41 -4.70 -23.58
C PRO A 480 -31.37 -3.69 -24.05
N ALA A 481 -31.16 -2.64 -23.25
CA ALA A 481 -29.99 -1.79 -23.38
C ALA A 481 -28.73 -2.59 -23.02
N VAL A 482 -27.69 -2.48 -23.84
CA VAL A 482 -26.41 -3.18 -23.65
C VAL A 482 -25.33 -2.19 -23.21
N ARG A 483 -24.50 -2.59 -22.24
CA ARG A 483 -23.27 -1.88 -21.85
C ARG A 483 -22.11 -2.85 -21.70
N PHE A 484 -21.02 -2.57 -22.39
CA PHE A 484 -19.75 -3.28 -22.29
C PHE A 484 -18.88 -2.68 -21.18
N LEU A 485 -18.24 -3.54 -20.39
CA LEU A 485 -17.39 -3.18 -19.25
C LEU A 485 -15.96 -3.72 -19.43
N ASP A 486 -15.06 -3.34 -18.53
CA ASP A 486 -13.71 -3.91 -18.39
C ASP A 486 -12.83 -3.83 -19.65
N PHE A 487 -12.29 -2.63 -19.87
CA PHE A 487 -11.43 -2.30 -21.01
C PHE A 487 -9.93 -2.46 -20.72
N ASP A 488 -9.53 -3.16 -19.65
CA ASP A 488 -8.12 -3.25 -19.24
C ASP A 488 -7.23 -3.97 -20.26
N THR A 489 -7.83 -4.91 -21.01
CA THR A 489 -7.20 -5.68 -22.08
C THR A 489 -7.65 -5.21 -23.46
N ALA A 490 -8.28 -4.03 -23.53
CA ALA A 490 -8.66 -3.42 -24.80
C ALA A 490 -7.55 -2.51 -25.34
N GLY A 491 -7.44 -2.44 -26.66
CA GLY A 491 -6.54 -1.51 -27.33
C GLY A 491 -6.49 -1.74 -28.83
N VAL A 492 -5.62 -1.00 -29.51
CA VAL A 492 -5.47 -1.02 -30.96
C VAL A 492 -4.85 -2.34 -31.41
N GLU A 493 -5.39 -2.96 -32.45
CA GLU A 493 -4.85 -4.18 -33.04
C GLU A 493 -3.37 -3.97 -33.47
N GLY A 494 -2.52 -4.96 -33.19
CA GLY A 494 -1.09 -4.88 -33.47
C GLY A 494 -0.27 -4.04 -32.47
N VAL A 495 -0.92 -3.25 -31.61
CA VAL A 495 -0.28 -2.49 -30.53
C VAL A 495 -0.61 -3.09 -29.16
N ALA A 496 -1.87 -3.49 -28.96
CA ALA A 496 -2.35 -4.03 -27.70
C ALA A 496 -1.72 -5.40 -27.39
N ILE A 497 -1.13 -5.52 -26.20
CA ILE A 497 -0.69 -6.80 -25.66
C ILE A 497 -1.86 -7.44 -24.92
N VAL A 498 -2.56 -8.35 -25.58
CA VAL A 498 -3.62 -9.15 -24.97
C VAL A 498 -2.97 -10.27 -24.16
N ARG A 499 -3.22 -10.30 -22.84
CA ARG A 499 -2.87 -11.47 -22.02
C ARG A 499 -3.94 -12.53 -22.18
N VAL A 500 -3.57 -13.68 -22.71
CA VAL A 500 -4.42 -14.88 -22.66
C VAL A 500 -4.39 -15.38 -21.22
N THR A 501 -5.47 -15.16 -20.48
CA THR A 501 -5.64 -15.76 -19.15
C THR A 501 -5.84 -17.27 -19.36
N LEU A 502 -4.88 -18.10 -18.91
CA LEU A 502 -4.99 -19.55 -18.93
C LEU A 502 -6.03 -19.98 -17.87
N GLY A 503 -7.31 -19.99 -18.24
CA GLY A 503 -8.40 -20.63 -17.51
C GLY A 503 -8.83 -21.94 -18.19
N PRO A 504 -9.20 -23.01 -17.44
CA PRO A 504 -9.50 -24.32 -18.03
C PRO A 504 -10.86 -24.45 -18.74
N SER A 505 -11.65 -23.40 -18.91
CA SER A 505 -13.00 -23.52 -19.46
C SER A 505 -13.37 -22.28 -20.27
N LEU A 506 -13.65 -22.52 -21.56
CA LEU A 506 -14.15 -21.59 -22.60
C LEU A 506 -13.13 -20.75 -23.41
N THR A 507 -11.88 -21.23 -23.54
CA THR A 507 -10.86 -20.61 -24.40
C THR A 507 -11.04 -20.90 -25.92
N VAL A 508 -12.17 -21.45 -26.37
CA VAL A 508 -12.34 -21.91 -27.77
C VAL A 508 -13.33 -21.07 -28.60
N GLN A 509 -14.01 -20.06 -28.06
CA GLN A 509 -14.95 -19.24 -28.86
C GLN A 509 -14.64 -17.74 -28.97
N MET A 510 -13.56 -17.23 -28.41
CA MET A 510 -13.18 -15.80 -28.53
C MET A 510 -11.84 -15.54 -29.21
N LEU A 511 -11.28 -16.53 -29.90
CA LEU A 511 -10.27 -16.34 -30.94
C LEU A 511 -10.91 -15.98 -32.29
N GLN A 512 -11.93 -15.13 -32.30
CA GLN A 512 -12.30 -14.41 -33.50
C GLN A 512 -11.59 -13.05 -33.46
N VAL A 513 -10.39 -13.08 -34.03
CA VAL A 513 -9.89 -11.97 -34.85
C VAL A 513 -11.09 -11.38 -35.61
N LEU A 514 -11.26 -10.06 -35.53
CA LEU A 514 -12.11 -9.25 -36.42
C LEU A 514 -11.59 -9.36 -37.88
N ARG A 515 -11.57 -10.56 -38.44
CA ARG A 515 -11.33 -10.80 -39.87
C ARG A 515 -12.68 -10.71 -40.55
N ALA A 516 -12.93 -9.54 -41.13
CA ALA A 516 -14.05 -9.29 -42.02
C ALA A 516 -14.26 -10.47 -42.98
N VAL A 517 -15.39 -11.15 -42.83
CA VAL A 517 -15.93 -12.04 -43.85
C VAL A 517 -16.27 -11.16 -45.04
N HIS A 518 -15.49 -11.30 -46.12
CA HIS A 518 -15.95 -10.94 -47.45
C HIS A 518 -17.29 -11.62 -47.66
N LEU A 519 -18.39 -10.86 -47.67
CA LEU A 519 -19.63 -11.29 -48.29
C LEU A 519 -19.39 -11.35 -49.81
N PRO A 520 -19.54 -12.50 -50.50
CA PRO A 520 -19.88 -12.46 -51.90
C PRO A 520 -21.37 -12.12 -51.96
N SER A 521 -21.61 -10.90 -52.45
CA SER A 521 -22.90 -10.41 -52.92
C SER A 521 -23.68 -11.45 -53.71
N CYS A 522 -25.00 -11.42 -53.54
CA CYS A 522 -25.97 -12.11 -54.37
C CYS A 522 -25.64 -12.03 -55.87
N SER A 523 -25.93 -13.15 -56.53
CA SER A 523 -25.88 -13.45 -57.95
C SER A 523 -26.57 -12.41 -58.85
N PRO A 524 -26.21 -12.43 -60.15
CA PRO A 524 -27.26 -12.62 -61.15
C PRO A 524 -26.88 -13.65 -62.24
N THR A 525 -27.81 -14.58 -62.46
CA THR A 525 -28.27 -15.15 -63.74
C THR A 525 -27.30 -15.43 -64.90
N VAL A 526 -27.09 -16.74 -65.19
CA VAL A 526 -27.45 -17.54 -66.42
C VAL A 526 -27.15 -16.93 -67.82
N PRO A 527 -26.73 -17.72 -68.85
CA PRO A 527 -26.67 -19.18 -68.96
C PRO A 527 -25.28 -19.82 -68.94
#